data_AF-A0A0D0CFU1-F1
#
_entry.id   AF-A0A0D0CFU1-F1
#
_cell.length_a   1.000
_cell.length_b   1.000
_cell.length_c   1.000
_cell.angle_alpha   90.00
_cell.angle_beta   90.00
_cell.angle_gamma   90.00
#
_symmetry.space_group_name_H-M   'P 1'
#
loop_
_entity.id
_entity.type
_entity.pdbx_description
1 polymer ?
#
loop_
_entity_poly.entity_id
_entity_poly.type
_entity_poly.pdbx_seq_one_letter_code
_entity_poly.pdbx_strand_id
1 'polypeptide(L)'
;MLIHYVNYIAEDIPGSMTEVQNMRENMFSIVNCSGLPHIFLTLNPSDTNNPVAQVFAGQNINLDKFFDELDSGVESLMCATCISQNPIAGAQFFHHSVTTLLEILLGTKQANHKGIFGKVSVYYGVVEAQGQGSLHIHMLLW
;
A
#
# COMPACT_ATOMS: atom_id res chain seq x y z
N MET A 1 -7.49 -34.33 -7.30
CA MET A 1 -8.71 -33.85 -8.00
C MET A 1 -9.53 -32.91 -7.11
N LEU A 2 -9.88 -33.29 -5.87
CA LEU A 2 -10.63 -32.42 -4.94
C LEU A 2 -9.87 -31.14 -4.51
N ILE A 3 -8.57 -31.26 -4.21
CA ILE A 3 -7.71 -30.13 -3.81
C ILE A 3 -7.64 -29.06 -4.90
N HIS A 4 -7.72 -29.44 -6.17
CA HIS A 4 -7.66 -28.48 -7.28
C HIS A 4 -8.91 -27.58 -7.33
N TYR A 5 -10.09 -28.15 -7.05
CA TYR A 5 -11.34 -27.39 -6.95
C TYR A 5 -11.39 -26.51 -5.70
N VAL A 6 -10.88 -27.02 -4.57
CA VAL A 6 -10.77 -26.22 -3.33
C VAL A 6 -9.83 -25.05 -3.53
N ASN A 7 -8.69 -25.26 -4.20
CA ASN A 7 -7.75 -24.19 -4.51
C ASN A 7 -8.35 -23.18 -5.49
N TYR A 8 -9.05 -23.64 -6.53
CA TYR A 8 -9.69 -22.74 -7.50
C TYR A 8 -10.71 -21.79 -6.85
N ILE A 9 -11.50 -22.26 -5.89
CA ILE A 9 -12.45 -21.39 -5.16
C ILE A 9 -11.71 -20.49 -4.17
N ALA A 10 -10.59 -20.95 -3.61
CA ALA A 10 -9.81 -20.20 -2.63
C ALA A 10 -8.95 -19.10 -3.25
N GLU A 11 -8.67 -19.15 -4.56
CA GLU A 11 -7.85 -18.14 -5.26
C GLU A 11 -8.37 -16.72 -5.08
N ASP A 12 -9.70 -16.53 -5.12
CA ASP A 12 -10.36 -15.23 -4.95
C ASP A 12 -10.61 -14.85 -3.47
N ILE A 13 -10.18 -15.68 -2.51
CA ILE A 13 -10.36 -15.41 -1.09
C ILE A 13 -9.09 -14.74 -0.55
N PRO A 14 -9.17 -13.46 -0.11
CA PRO A 14 -8.04 -12.76 0.47
C PRO A 14 -7.41 -13.52 1.65
N GLY A 15 -6.10 -13.72 1.62
CA GLY A 15 -5.32 -14.43 2.62
C GLY A 15 -5.42 -15.96 2.56
N SER A 16 -6.00 -16.53 1.50
CA SER A 16 -6.07 -17.98 1.37
C SER A 16 -4.70 -18.60 1.10
N MET A 17 -4.57 -19.90 1.41
CA MET A 17 -3.36 -20.65 1.07
C MET A 17 -3.06 -20.66 -0.43
N THR A 18 -4.09 -20.60 -1.28
CA THR A 18 -3.93 -20.57 -2.74
C THR A 18 -3.45 -19.23 -3.21
N GLU A 19 -4.00 -18.13 -2.71
CA GLU A 19 -3.52 -16.79 -3.05
C GLU A 19 -2.06 -16.62 -2.62
N VAL A 20 -1.70 -17.05 -1.41
CA VAL A 20 -0.31 -17.02 -0.92
C VAL A 20 0.61 -17.85 -1.82
N GLN A 21 0.15 -19.00 -2.31
CA GLN A 21 0.92 -19.83 -3.23
C GLN A 21 1.11 -19.13 -4.59
N ASN A 22 0.05 -18.56 -5.16
CA ASN A 22 0.11 -17.81 -6.42
C ASN A 22 1.03 -16.59 -6.32
N MET A 23 0.98 -15.86 -5.19
CA MET A 23 1.86 -14.73 -4.92
C MET A 23 3.34 -15.16 -4.88
N ARG A 24 3.63 -16.32 -4.28
CA ARG A 24 4.99 -16.88 -4.27
C ARG A 24 5.44 -17.29 -5.66
N GLU A 25 4.57 -17.93 -6.43
CA GLU A 25 4.87 -18.34 -7.81
C GLU A 25 5.17 -17.15 -8.71
N ASN A 26 4.39 -16.07 -8.61
CA ASN A 26 4.64 -14.81 -9.31
C ASN A 26 6.01 -14.22 -8.93
N MET A 27 6.30 -14.14 -7.63
CA MET A 27 7.59 -13.66 -7.14
C MET A 27 8.76 -14.51 -7.68
N PHE A 28 8.67 -15.84 -7.61
CA PHE A 28 9.73 -16.72 -8.11
C PHE A 28 9.91 -16.63 -9.62
N SER A 29 8.82 -16.45 -10.37
CA SER A 29 8.89 -16.25 -11.82
C SER A 29 9.68 -14.98 -12.17
N ILE A 30 9.42 -13.87 -11.47
CA ILE A 30 10.18 -12.61 -11.65
C ILE A 30 11.65 -12.80 -11.28
N VAL A 31 11.94 -13.48 -10.16
CA VAL A 31 13.33 -13.77 -9.75
C VAL A 31 14.06 -14.61 -10.80
N ASN A 32 13.39 -15.60 -11.37
CA ASN A 32 13.98 -16.46 -12.39
C ASN A 32 14.27 -15.70 -13.70
N CYS A 33 13.47 -14.68 -14.04
CA CYS A 33 13.66 -13.88 -15.26
C CYS A 33 14.59 -12.66 -15.07
N SER A 34 14.60 -12.04 -13.88
CA SER A 34 15.25 -10.74 -13.64
C SER A 34 16.38 -10.80 -12.61
N GLY A 35 16.67 -11.98 -12.05
CA GLY A 35 17.64 -12.15 -10.97
C GLY A 35 17.07 -11.78 -9.60
N LEU A 36 17.94 -11.56 -8.63
CA LEU A 36 17.51 -11.19 -7.28
C LEU A 36 17.06 -9.71 -7.23
N PRO A 37 16.02 -9.39 -6.44
CA PRO A 37 15.61 -8.01 -6.22
C PRO A 37 16.71 -7.24 -5.51
N HIS A 38 16.88 -5.97 -5.88
CA HIS A 38 17.87 -5.08 -5.26
C HIS A 38 17.34 -4.47 -3.96
N ILE A 39 16.02 -4.24 -3.88
CA ILE A 39 15.38 -3.56 -2.74
C ILE A 39 14.13 -4.32 -2.33
N PHE A 40 14.00 -4.53 -1.01
CA PHE A 40 12.75 -4.90 -0.35
C PHE A 40 12.24 -3.70 0.45
N LEU A 41 11.00 -3.29 0.20
CA LEU A 41 10.39 -2.10 0.76
C LEU A 41 9.02 -2.42 1.35
N THR A 42 8.72 -1.85 2.52
CA THR A 42 7.37 -1.88 3.09
C THR A 42 6.86 -0.45 3.20
N LEU A 43 5.68 -0.18 2.63
CA LEU A 43 4.96 1.07 2.83
C LEU A 43 3.76 0.79 3.75
N ASN A 44 3.76 1.45 4.92
CA ASN A 44 2.70 1.35 5.93
C ASN A 44 2.25 2.77 6.33
N PRO A 45 1.41 3.43 5.51
CA PRO A 45 0.98 4.79 5.79
C PRO A 45 -0.08 4.74 6.90
N SER A 46 0.18 5.42 8.02
CA SER A 46 -0.80 5.55 9.11
C SER A 46 -1.92 6.48 8.67
N ASP A 47 -3.15 5.99 8.65
CA ASP A 47 -4.37 6.74 8.39
C ASP A 47 -4.92 7.44 9.64
N THR A 48 -4.61 6.91 10.82
CA THR A 48 -5.03 7.45 12.12
C THR A 48 -4.30 8.72 12.54
N ASN A 49 -3.10 8.97 12.02
CA ASN A 49 -2.26 10.10 12.43
C ASN A 49 -1.81 10.98 11.25
N ASN A 50 -2.45 10.86 10.09
CA ASN A 50 -2.05 11.58 8.89
C ASN A 50 -3.15 12.56 8.42
N PRO A 51 -2.83 13.86 8.28
CA PRO A 51 -3.80 14.86 7.82
C PRO A 51 -4.35 14.58 6.42
N VAL A 52 -3.54 13.97 5.55
CA VAL A 52 -3.96 13.64 4.19
C VAL A 52 -5.10 12.61 4.23
N ALA A 53 -5.04 11.64 5.15
CA ALA A 53 -6.12 10.67 5.33
C ALA A 53 -7.43 11.34 5.76
N GLN A 54 -7.36 12.41 6.56
CA GLN A 54 -8.54 13.17 6.99
C GLN A 54 -9.17 13.98 5.85
N VAL A 55 -8.37 14.48 4.90
CA VAL A 55 -8.89 15.12 3.68
C VAL A 55 -9.72 14.11 2.86
N PHE A 56 -9.25 12.87 2.72
CA PHE A 56 -10.03 11.79 2.10
C PHE A 56 -11.30 11.45 2.89
N ALA A 57 -11.30 11.62 4.21
CA ALA A 57 -12.47 11.44 5.05
C ALA A 57 -13.46 12.63 4.98
N GLY A 58 -13.17 13.67 4.20
CA GLY A 58 -14.02 14.84 4.01
C GLY A 58 -13.83 15.93 5.06
N GLN A 59 -12.78 15.87 5.87
CA GLN A 59 -12.46 16.92 6.83
C GLN A 59 -11.88 18.15 6.11
N ASN A 60 -12.33 19.33 6.52
CA ASN A 60 -11.84 20.59 5.98
C ASN A 60 -10.55 21.01 6.70
N ILE A 61 -9.44 20.37 6.30
CA ILE A 61 -8.11 20.62 6.85
C ILE A 61 -7.31 21.48 5.87
N ASN A 62 -6.69 22.54 6.38
CA ASN A 62 -5.72 23.30 5.62
C ASN A 62 -4.35 22.61 5.70
N LEU A 63 -3.99 21.85 4.66
CA LEU A 63 -2.71 21.14 4.60
C LEU A 63 -1.48 22.06 4.65
N ASP A 64 -1.60 23.31 4.18
CA ASP A 64 -0.48 24.27 4.16
C ASP A 64 -0.13 24.80 5.55
N LYS A 65 -1.09 24.75 6.48
CA LYS A 65 -0.93 25.23 7.87
C LYS A 65 -0.88 24.10 8.90
N PHE A 66 -1.00 22.85 8.46
CA PHE A 66 -1.17 21.71 9.35
C PHE A 66 -0.01 21.54 10.34
N PHE A 67 1.21 21.83 9.90
CA PHE A 67 2.40 21.72 10.77
C PHE A 67 2.59 22.90 11.72
N ASP A 68 1.84 23.98 11.57
CA ASP A 68 1.97 25.19 12.40
C ASP A 68 1.13 25.09 13.69
N GLU A 69 0.11 24.24 13.74
CA GLU A 69 -0.91 24.17 14.80
C GLU A 69 -1.03 22.77 15.45
N LEU A 70 0.08 22.04 15.60
CA LEU A 70 0.06 20.66 16.14
C LEU A 70 -0.24 20.59 17.66
N ASP A 71 -1.49 20.29 18.03
CA ASP A 71 -1.84 19.83 19.39
C ASP A 71 -1.88 18.28 19.45
N SER A 72 -0.70 17.70 19.68
CA SER A 72 -0.33 16.29 19.44
C SER A 72 -1.19 15.17 20.07
N GLY A 73 -2.11 15.47 20.99
CA GLY A 73 -2.87 14.45 21.74
C GLY A 73 -4.34 14.29 21.34
N VAL A 74 -5.03 15.40 21.04
CA VAL A 74 -6.48 15.39 20.78
C VAL A 74 -6.79 15.04 19.32
N GLU A 75 -5.87 15.35 18.40
CA GLU A 75 -6.05 15.11 16.97
C GLU A 75 -6.03 13.62 16.60
N SER A 76 -5.19 12.79 17.24
CA SER A 76 -5.04 11.37 16.89
C SER A 76 -6.33 10.56 17.14
N LEU A 77 -6.99 10.77 18.28
CA LEU A 77 -8.25 10.06 18.59
C LEU A 77 -9.38 10.50 17.65
N MET A 78 -9.45 11.79 17.34
CA MET A 78 -10.43 12.31 16.38
C MET A 78 -10.18 11.75 14.98
N CYS A 79 -8.93 11.72 14.54
CA CYS A 79 -8.54 11.17 13.25
C CYS A 79 -8.86 9.68 13.12
N ALA A 80 -8.52 8.89 14.14
CA ALA A 80 -8.87 7.47 14.22
C ALA A 80 -10.39 7.24 14.20
N THR A 81 -11.16 8.07 14.92
CA THR A 81 -12.62 8.01 14.93
C THR A 81 -13.19 8.33 13.54
N CYS A 82 -12.64 9.34 12.85
CA CYS A 82 -13.10 9.73 11.52
C CYS A 82 -12.87 8.63 10.49
N ILE A 83 -11.69 8.00 10.49
CA ILE A 83 -11.39 6.86 9.62
C ILE A 83 -12.26 5.65 9.96
N SER A 84 -12.49 5.37 11.24
CA SER A 84 -13.40 4.30 11.67
C SER A 84 -14.83 4.51 11.15
N GLN A 85 -15.29 5.75 11.04
CA GLN A 85 -16.63 6.08 10.51
C GLN A 85 -16.68 6.02 8.97
N ASN A 86 -15.54 6.19 8.30
CA ASN A 86 -15.42 6.14 6.85
C ASN A 86 -14.21 5.28 6.41
N PRO A 87 -14.30 3.94 6.50
CA PRO A 87 -13.18 3.05 6.15
C PRO A 87 -12.80 3.12 4.66
N ILE A 88 -13.70 3.60 3.80
CA ILE A 88 -13.42 3.84 2.38
C ILE A 88 -12.36 4.94 2.22
N ALA A 89 -12.40 5.98 3.07
CA ALA A 89 -11.38 7.03 3.06
C ALA A 89 -9.99 6.49 3.38
N GLY A 90 -9.88 5.54 4.33
CA GLY A 90 -8.62 4.86 4.64
C GLY A 90 -8.07 4.09 3.43
N ALA A 91 -8.93 3.35 2.73
CA ALA A 91 -8.54 2.64 1.51
C ALA A 91 -8.13 3.58 0.36
N GLN A 92 -8.83 4.70 0.18
CA GLN A 92 -8.49 5.73 -0.81
C GLN A 92 -7.15 6.40 -0.51
N PHE A 93 -6.92 6.74 0.76
CA PHE A 93 -5.65 7.29 1.24
C PHE A 93 -4.50 6.31 1.00
N PHE A 94 -4.69 5.03 1.33
CA PHE A 94 -3.70 3.99 1.05
C PHE A 94 -3.41 3.87 -0.44
N HIS A 95 -4.45 3.77 -1.29
CA HIS A 95 -4.30 3.70 -2.73
C HIS A 95 -3.56 4.92 -3.29
N HIS A 96 -3.90 6.13 -2.81
CA HIS A 96 -3.21 7.35 -3.19
C HIS A 96 -1.73 7.34 -2.78
N SER A 97 -1.43 6.83 -1.58
CA SER A 97 -0.05 6.72 -1.08
C SER A 97 0.79 5.76 -1.92
N VAL A 98 0.25 4.59 -2.27
CA VAL A 98 0.92 3.60 -3.12
C VAL A 98 1.14 4.16 -4.52
N THR A 99 0.10 4.76 -5.12
CA THR A 99 0.20 5.39 -6.45
C THR A 99 1.25 6.49 -6.47
N THR A 100 1.27 7.35 -5.46
CA THR A 100 2.27 8.42 -5.33
C THR A 100 3.70 7.85 -5.22
N LEU A 101 3.87 6.76 -4.47
CA LEU A 101 5.15 6.06 -4.38
C LEU A 101 5.60 5.52 -5.75
N LEU A 102 4.72 4.85 -6.49
CA LEU A 102 5.04 4.30 -7.81
C LEU A 102 5.34 5.39 -8.84
N GLU A 103 4.54 6.45 -8.88
CA GLU A 103 4.63 7.48 -9.92
C GLU A 103 5.78 8.45 -9.68
N ILE A 104 5.91 8.92 -8.44
CA ILE A 104 6.88 9.96 -8.07
C ILE A 104 8.19 9.32 -7.62
N LEU A 105 8.15 8.47 -6.59
CA LEU A 105 9.39 7.93 -6.00
C LEU A 105 10.04 6.89 -6.91
N LEU A 106 9.29 5.96 -7.48
CA LEU A 106 9.84 5.00 -8.46
C LEU A 106 9.93 5.56 -9.87
N GLY A 107 9.26 6.69 -10.14
CA GLY A 107 9.35 7.39 -11.42
C GLY A 107 8.64 6.67 -12.56
N THR A 108 7.70 5.76 -12.30
CA THR A 108 7.05 4.92 -13.34
C THR A 108 6.28 5.72 -14.40
N LYS A 109 5.84 6.93 -14.07
CA LYS A 109 5.17 7.86 -15.00
C LYS A 109 6.06 9.01 -15.47
N GLN A 110 7.31 9.08 -15.03
CA GLN A 110 8.23 10.12 -15.50
C GLN A 110 8.72 9.79 -16.92
N ALA A 111 8.93 10.80 -17.76
CA ALA A 111 9.36 10.60 -19.14
C ALA A 111 10.67 9.79 -19.26
N ASN A 112 11.60 9.99 -18.32
CA ASN A 112 12.87 9.27 -18.25
C ASN A 112 12.78 7.93 -17.49
N HIS A 113 11.61 7.58 -16.93
CA HIS A 113 11.36 6.42 -16.08
C HIS A 113 12.38 6.27 -14.94
N LYS A 114 12.82 7.39 -14.35
CA LYS A 114 13.87 7.41 -13.34
C LYS A 114 13.32 7.97 -12.03
N GLY A 115 13.29 7.12 -11.01
CA GLY A 115 12.95 7.47 -9.64
C GLY A 115 14.18 7.68 -8.75
N ILE A 116 13.93 7.71 -7.43
CA ILE A 116 14.97 7.86 -6.40
C ILE A 116 15.97 6.71 -6.39
N PHE A 117 15.53 5.52 -6.81
CA PHE A 117 16.37 4.32 -6.91
C PHE A 117 16.96 4.12 -8.31
N GLY A 118 16.86 5.13 -9.19
CA GLY A 118 17.23 5.01 -10.59
C GLY A 118 16.09 4.46 -11.45
N LYS A 119 16.42 3.75 -12.51
CA LYS A 119 15.42 3.16 -13.42
C LYS A 119 15.00 1.80 -12.88
N VAL A 120 13.78 1.71 -12.37
CA VAL A 120 13.17 0.45 -11.95
C VAL A 120 12.72 -0.31 -13.19
N SER A 121 13.20 -1.53 -13.36
CA SER A 121 12.87 -2.40 -14.49
C SER A 121 11.58 -3.19 -14.24
N VAL A 122 11.45 -3.74 -13.04
CA VAL A 122 10.30 -4.51 -12.58
C VAL A 122 10.06 -4.20 -11.11
N TYR A 123 8.80 -4.18 -10.69
CA TYR A 123 8.43 -4.21 -9.29
C TYR A 123 7.34 -5.24 -9.08
N TYR A 124 7.31 -5.83 -7.88
CA TYR A 124 6.27 -6.74 -7.43
C TYR A 124 5.76 -6.26 -6.07
N GLY A 125 4.45 -6.21 -5.88
CA GLY A 125 3.83 -5.68 -4.66
C GLY A 125 2.70 -6.56 -4.17
N VAL A 126 2.64 -6.80 -2.86
CA VAL A 126 1.57 -7.55 -2.19
C VAL A 126 0.96 -6.66 -1.12
N VAL A 127 -0.35 -6.47 -1.19
CA VAL A 127 -1.13 -5.69 -0.22
C VAL A 127 -1.69 -6.63 0.83
N GLU A 128 -1.57 -6.25 2.09
CA GLU A 128 -2.12 -6.99 3.22
C GLU A 128 -2.92 -6.04 4.12
N ALA A 129 -4.03 -6.54 4.65
CA ALA A 129 -4.76 -5.86 5.71
C ALA A 129 -4.13 -6.20 7.07
N GLN A 130 -3.76 -5.20 7.84
CA GLN A 130 -3.46 -5.38 9.26
C GLN A 130 -4.74 -5.80 9.99
N GLY A 131 -4.59 -6.59 11.05
CA GLY A 131 -5.71 -7.03 11.90
C GLY A 131 -6.50 -5.91 12.59
N GLN A 132 -6.15 -4.63 12.35
CA GLN A 132 -6.85 -3.44 12.83
C GLN A 132 -7.51 -2.62 11.71
N GLY A 133 -7.48 -3.10 10.46
CA GLY A 133 -8.17 -2.50 9.30
C GLY A 133 -7.31 -1.58 8.41
N SER A 134 -6.12 -1.18 8.85
CA SER A 134 -5.15 -0.45 8.04
C SER A 134 -4.50 -1.35 6.98
N LEU A 135 -4.13 -0.78 5.84
CA LEU A 135 -3.47 -1.50 4.75
C LEU A 135 -1.97 -1.19 4.72
N HIS A 136 -1.15 -2.21 4.47
CA HIS A 136 0.26 -2.04 4.13
C HIS A 136 0.59 -2.82 2.87
N ILE A 137 1.70 -2.46 2.22
CA ILE A 137 2.21 -3.16 1.03
C ILE A 137 3.67 -3.55 1.23
N HIS A 138 3.99 -4.78 0.87
CA HIS A 138 5.35 -5.28 0.72
C HIS A 138 5.73 -5.28 -0.74
N MET A 139 6.90 -4.72 -1.07
CA MET A 139 7.37 -4.56 -2.43
C MET A 139 8.79 -5.08 -2.63
N LEU A 140 9.02 -5.66 -3.80
CA LEU A 140 10.34 -6.03 -4.32
C LEU A 140 10.61 -5.20 -5.58
N LEU A 141 11.82 -4.63 -5.68
CA LEU A 141 12.23 -3.78 -6.81
C LEU A 141 13.48 -4.35 -7.48
N TRP A 142 13.47 -4.35 -8.81
CA TRP A 142 14.60 -4.74 -9.67
C TRP A 142 15.12 -3.54 -10.46
#